data_AF-A0A3P7SSJ9-F1
#
_entry.id   AF-A0A3P7SSJ9-F1
#
_cell.length_a   1.000
_cell.length_b   1.000
_cell.length_c   1.000
_cell.angle_alpha   90.00
_cell.angle_beta   90.00
_cell.angle_gamma   90.00
#
_symmetry.space_group_name_H-M   'P 1'
#
loop_
_entity.id
_entity.type
_entity.pdbx_description
1 polymer ?
#
loop_
_entity_poly.entity_id
_entity_poly.type
_entity_poly.pdbx_seq_one_letter_code
_entity_poly.pdbx_strand_id
1 'polypeptide(L)'
;MRFLLLSQCSESLHECPPAGVPSGSLYSIFFNNKLLSGSPRVFPNGNGSDCCFFQSLEIRQVNDAVSCIFHSLLAHRSVAKFQYKGDSNYSLGSLGIKEVECENIDLTYVSVLHASILFSFVVLCCDLVMNCARCFLIFPIISVPLLGAQISLEFFQRRPRPWPLPVEAVAWERWILFLDIFKANSYDDLARMRVSVAESVGEIVLQLCSSINRPQYLPKMPTRTELSNVFDSNLSDCQPYLFKVCRVPIRPGWCDVYSGNFR
;
A
#
# COMPACT_ATOMS: atom_id res chain seq x y z
N MET A 1 -9.92 3.02 41.04
CA MET A 1 -9.14 1.94 41.70
C MET A 1 -9.41 0.67 40.90
N ARG A 2 -8.61 0.25 39.91
CA ARG A 2 -7.17 -0.10 39.86
C ARG A 2 -6.85 -1.35 40.69
N PHE A 3 -6.22 -2.34 40.00
CA PHE A 3 -5.48 -3.52 40.48
C PHE A 3 -6.33 -4.76 40.85
N LEU A 4 -6.04 -6.00 40.42
CA LEU A 4 -4.85 -6.66 39.86
C LEU A 4 -5.26 -7.83 38.92
N LEU A 5 -4.48 -8.08 37.87
CA LEU A 5 -3.98 -9.42 37.54
C LEU A 5 -2.72 -9.25 36.65
N LEU A 6 -1.57 -9.33 37.31
CA LEU A 6 -0.25 -9.56 36.73
C LEU A 6 0.10 -11.04 36.91
N SER A 7 1.03 -11.51 36.07
CA SER A 7 1.56 -12.88 35.94
C SER A 7 0.63 -13.78 35.12
N GLN A 8 1.02 -14.32 33.97
CA GLN A 8 2.31 -14.88 33.61
C GLN A 8 2.68 -14.50 32.17
N CYS A 9 3.76 -13.74 32.01
CA CYS A 9 4.50 -13.65 30.75
C CYS A 9 5.91 -14.11 31.14
N SER A 10 6.13 -15.42 31.14
CA SER A 10 7.44 -16.03 31.29
C SER A 10 7.82 -16.67 29.97
N GLU A 11 8.86 -16.09 29.37
CA GLU A 11 9.91 -16.80 28.63
C GLU A 11 9.47 -17.98 27.76
N SER A 12 9.29 -17.71 26.47
CA SER A 12 9.52 -18.69 25.40
C SER A 12 10.41 -18.07 24.32
N LEU A 13 11.56 -17.52 24.75
CA LEU A 13 12.74 -17.40 23.89
C LEU A 13 13.50 -18.72 24.02
N HIS A 14 13.85 -19.31 22.88
CA HIS A 14 14.58 -20.59 22.72
C HIS A 14 13.80 -21.90 22.93
N GLU A 15 12.92 -22.23 21.98
CA GLU A 15 12.82 -23.62 21.52
C GLU A 15 13.06 -23.66 20.01
N CYS A 16 14.19 -24.23 19.59
CA CYS A 16 14.36 -24.66 18.21
C CYS A 16 13.30 -25.71 17.91
N PRO A 17 12.65 -25.68 16.73
CA PRO A 17 11.66 -26.70 16.40
C PRO A 17 12.35 -28.08 16.31
N PRO A 18 11.63 -29.16 16.63
CA PRO A 18 12.18 -30.52 16.57
C PRO A 18 12.73 -30.81 15.17
N ALA A 19 13.92 -31.44 15.12
CA ALA A 19 14.59 -31.84 13.90
C ALA A 19 13.69 -32.81 13.10
N GLY A 20 13.01 -32.30 12.09
CA GLY A 20 12.06 -33.09 11.29
C GLY A 20 10.96 -32.27 10.60
N VAL A 21 10.75 -31.01 10.96
CA VAL A 21 9.81 -30.15 10.23
C VAL A 21 10.47 -29.70 8.91
N PRO A 22 9.93 -30.05 7.72
CA PRO A 22 10.48 -29.57 6.46
C PRO A 22 10.47 -28.04 6.45
N SER A 23 11.55 -27.42 5.99
CA SER A 23 11.76 -25.96 6.03
C SER A 23 10.60 -25.15 5.42
N GLY A 24 9.88 -25.71 4.44
CA GLY A 24 8.68 -25.09 3.86
C GLY A 24 7.47 -25.02 4.80
N SER A 25 7.33 -25.94 5.76
CA SER A 25 6.26 -25.89 6.76
C SER A 25 6.49 -24.74 7.75
N LEU A 26 7.73 -24.52 8.19
CA LEU A 26 8.08 -23.41 9.08
C LEU A 26 7.89 -22.03 8.42
N TYR A 27 8.22 -21.91 7.13
CA TYR A 27 8.06 -20.67 6.38
C TYR A 27 6.58 -20.29 6.23
N SER A 28 5.74 -21.25 5.85
CA SER A 28 4.29 -21.04 5.76
C SER A 28 3.64 -20.74 7.11
N ILE A 29 4.07 -21.40 8.20
CA ILE A 29 3.55 -21.13 9.55
C ILE A 29 3.97 -19.73 10.02
N PHE A 30 5.23 -19.33 9.83
CA PHE A 30 5.69 -17.99 10.19
C PHE A 30 4.99 -16.90 9.38
N PHE A 31 4.86 -17.10 8.06
CA PHE A 31 4.19 -16.15 7.17
C PHE A 31 2.70 -16.03 7.49
N ASN A 32 2.01 -17.16 7.70
CA ASN A 32 0.60 -17.15 8.11
C ASN A 32 0.43 -16.49 9.48
N ASN A 33 1.30 -16.78 10.46
CA ASN A 33 1.24 -16.12 11.76
C ASN A 33 1.48 -14.61 11.65
N LYS A 34 2.39 -14.16 10.77
CA LYS A 34 2.65 -12.72 10.56
C LYS A 34 1.49 -12.02 9.83
N LEU A 35 0.91 -12.65 8.81
CA LEU A 35 -0.31 -12.19 8.13
C LEU A 35 -1.51 -12.10 9.10
N LEU A 36 -1.71 -13.13 9.93
CA LEU A 36 -2.79 -13.17 10.92
C LEU A 36 -2.55 -12.21 12.10
N SER A 37 -1.30 -11.89 12.44
CA SER A 37 -0.95 -10.92 13.50
C SER A 37 -0.99 -9.46 13.04
N GLY A 38 -0.93 -9.23 11.73
CA GLY A 38 -0.85 -7.91 11.11
C GLY A 38 -2.22 -7.31 10.81
N SER A 39 -3.08 -7.14 11.83
CA SER A 39 -4.26 -6.30 11.63
C SER A 39 -3.82 -4.92 11.17
N PRO A 40 -4.39 -4.37 10.09
CA PRO A 40 -4.09 -3.02 9.64
C PRO A 40 -4.30 -2.01 10.77
N ARG A 41 -3.29 -1.18 11.01
CA ARG A 41 -3.33 -0.15 12.04
C ARG A 41 -3.43 1.20 11.37
N VAL A 42 -4.61 1.82 11.47
CA VAL A 42 -4.82 3.21 11.06
C VAL A 42 -4.25 4.12 12.14
N PHE A 43 -3.21 4.90 11.80
CA PHE A 43 -2.64 5.90 12.70
C PHE A 43 -3.05 7.29 12.20
N PRO A 44 -4.02 7.97 12.84
CA PRO A 44 -4.33 9.35 12.49
C PRO A 44 -3.18 10.24 12.94
N ASN A 45 -2.46 10.85 12.00
CA ASN A 45 -1.50 11.91 12.32
C ASN A 45 -2.17 13.28 12.15
N GLY A 46 -1.92 14.19 13.09
CA GLY A 46 -2.77 15.36 13.38
C GLY A 46 -2.86 16.49 12.33
N ASN A 47 -2.58 16.23 11.05
CA ASN A 47 -2.79 17.19 9.96
C ASN A 47 -3.24 16.57 8.62
N GLY A 48 -3.65 15.29 8.61
CA GLY A 48 -4.18 14.59 7.44
C GLY A 48 -4.74 13.22 7.82
N SER A 49 -5.70 12.70 7.06
CA SER A 49 -6.25 11.36 7.26
C SER A 49 -5.28 10.30 6.75
N ASP A 50 -4.10 10.18 7.36
CA ASP A 50 -3.10 9.20 6.98
C ASP A 50 -3.63 7.80 7.32
N CYS A 51 -3.67 6.91 6.33
CA CYS A 51 -4.07 5.52 6.48
C CYS A 51 -2.89 4.60 6.22
N CYS A 52 -2.65 3.63 7.10
CA CYS A 52 -1.48 2.76 7.05
C CYS A 52 -1.90 1.29 6.97
N PHE A 53 -1.24 0.55 6.08
CA PHE A 53 -1.40 -0.89 5.88
C PHE A 53 -0.05 -1.58 5.95
N PHE A 54 -0.04 -2.82 6.41
CA PHE A 54 1.15 -3.66 6.47
C PHE A 54 0.88 -4.93 5.66
N GLN A 55 1.84 -5.33 4.84
CA GLN A 55 1.72 -6.55 4.05
C GLN A 55 3.06 -7.27 3.99
N SER A 56 3.02 -8.57 4.25
CA SER A 56 4.15 -9.47 3.97
C SER A 56 3.90 -10.13 2.60
N LEU A 57 4.89 -10.14 1.71
CA LEU A 57 4.75 -10.61 0.33
C LEU A 57 5.98 -11.39 -0.15
N GLU A 58 5.77 -12.32 -1.06
CA GLU A 58 6.86 -12.82 -1.90
C GLU A 58 7.18 -11.82 -3.03
N ILE A 59 8.44 -11.75 -3.44
CA ILE A 59 8.93 -10.77 -4.44
C ILE A 59 8.08 -10.68 -5.72
N ARG A 60 7.58 -11.80 -6.25
CA ARG A 60 6.75 -11.84 -7.47
C ARG A 60 5.35 -11.28 -7.23
N GLN A 61 4.85 -11.39 -6.00
CA GLN A 61 3.51 -10.95 -5.61
C GLN A 61 3.43 -9.44 -5.34
N VAL A 62 4.57 -8.78 -5.15
CA VAL A 62 4.65 -7.34 -4.86
C VAL A 62 3.93 -6.51 -5.93
N ASN A 63 4.06 -6.87 -7.21
CA ASN A 63 3.39 -6.12 -8.28
C ASN A 63 1.88 -6.15 -8.13
N ASP A 64 1.36 -7.37 -8.05
CA ASP A 64 -0.07 -7.62 -8.06
C ASP A 64 -0.75 -7.04 -6.81
N ALA A 65 -0.14 -7.20 -5.63
CA ALA A 65 -0.69 -6.68 -4.39
C ALA A 65 -0.72 -5.14 -4.37
N VAL A 66 0.40 -4.48 -4.74
CA VAL A 66 0.48 -3.01 -4.74
C VAL A 66 -0.46 -2.43 -5.80
N SER A 67 -0.47 -3.02 -7.00
CA SER A 67 -1.35 -2.61 -8.09
C SER A 67 -2.82 -2.76 -7.69
N CYS A 68 -3.20 -3.89 -7.10
CA CYS A 68 -4.56 -4.11 -6.60
C CYS A 68 -5.00 -3.00 -5.61
N ILE A 69 -4.23 -2.80 -4.54
CA ILE A 69 -4.59 -1.84 -3.47
C ILE A 69 -4.68 -0.41 -4.03
N PHE A 70 -3.68 0.03 -4.80
CA PHE A 70 -3.63 1.40 -5.29
C PHE A 70 -4.57 1.67 -6.45
N HIS A 71 -4.85 0.69 -7.33
CA HIS A 71 -5.89 0.85 -8.34
C HIS A 71 -7.28 0.91 -7.71
N SER A 72 -7.57 0.11 -6.68
CA SER A 72 -8.81 0.25 -5.90
C SER A 72 -8.93 1.65 -5.28
N LEU A 73 -7.86 2.16 -4.69
CA LEU A 73 -7.84 3.53 -4.15
C LEU A 73 -8.11 4.59 -5.22
N LEU A 74 -7.41 4.49 -6.36
CA LEU A 74 -7.56 5.42 -7.46
C LEU A 74 -8.95 5.33 -8.10
N ALA A 75 -9.60 4.18 -8.10
CA ALA A 75 -10.99 4.04 -8.54
C ALA A 75 -11.93 4.91 -7.71
N HIS A 76 -11.72 5.02 -6.40
CA HIS A 76 -12.48 5.92 -5.52
C HIS A 76 -12.05 7.39 -5.56
N ARG A 77 -10.94 7.69 -6.24
CA ARG A 77 -10.33 9.04 -6.30
C ARG A 77 -10.16 9.56 -7.72
N SER A 78 -10.85 8.92 -8.66
CA SER A 78 -10.92 9.35 -10.05
C SER A 78 -12.37 9.60 -10.44
N VAL A 79 -12.54 10.61 -11.27
CA VAL A 79 -13.83 10.92 -11.89
C VAL A 79 -13.69 10.83 -13.40
N ALA A 80 -14.83 10.79 -14.09
CA ALA A 80 -14.83 10.97 -15.52
C ALA A 80 -14.38 12.39 -15.89
N LYS A 81 -13.96 12.58 -17.15
CA LYS A 81 -13.52 13.89 -17.60
C LYS A 81 -14.58 14.97 -17.48
N PHE A 82 -14.15 16.13 -17.02
CA PHE A 82 -14.97 17.33 -16.97
C PHE A 82 -15.14 17.93 -18.37
N GLN A 83 -16.37 18.24 -18.73
CA GLN A 83 -16.73 18.99 -19.92
C GLN A 83 -17.41 20.29 -19.49
N TYR A 84 -16.63 21.36 -19.45
CA TYR A 84 -17.13 22.68 -19.05
C TYR A 84 -17.88 23.36 -20.22
N LYS A 85 -19.11 23.80 -19.95
CA LYS A 85 -19.94 24.63 -20.84
C LYS A 85 -19.88 26.11 -20.46
N GLY A 86 -19.33 26.42 -19.30
CA GLY A 86 -19.09 27.75 -18.76
C GLY A 86 -17.96 27.70 -17.72
N ASP A 87 -17.89 28.67 -16.81
CA ASP A 87 -16.83 28.68 -15.79
C ASP A 87 -17.06 27.67 -14.66
N SER A 88 -18.30 27.55 -14.20
CA SER A 88 -18.74 26.62 -13.15
C SER A 88 -19.69 25.52 -13.64
N ASN A 89 -20.27 25.67 -14.83
CA ASN A 89 -21.20 24.70 -15.40
C ASN A 89 -20.42 23.61 -16.15
N TYR A 90 -20.47 22.37 -15.64
CA TYR A 90 -19.82 21.22 -16.24
C TYR A 90 -20.75 20.00 -16.31
N SER A 91 -20.46 19.11 -17.25
CA SER A 91 -20.96 17.73 -17.25
C SER A 91 -19.79 16.76 -17.10
N LEU A 92 -20.03 15.62 -16.47
CA LEU A 92 -19.06 14.53 -16.39
C LEU A 92 -19.34 13.53 -17.51
N GLY A 93 -18.26 13.04 -18.14
CA GLY A 93 -18.36 11.92 -19.08
C GLY A 93 -18.62 10.59 -18.38
N SER A 94 -18.34 9.49 -19.10
CA SER A 94 -18.35 8.15 -18.53
C SER A 94 -16.95 7.76 -18.05
N LEU A 95 -16.86 7.05 -16.94
CA LEU A 95 -15.62 6.47 -16.43
C LEU A 95 -15.56 4.99 -16.84
N GLY A 96 -14.53 4.62 -17.59
CA GLY A 96 -14.29 3.22 -17.96
C GLY A 96 -13.75 2.42 -16.78
N ILE A 97 -14.21 1.18 -16.65
CA ILE A 97 -13.77 0.24 -15.62
C ILE A 97 -13.29 -1.03 -16.32
N LYS A 98 -12.17 -1.60 -15.85
CA LYS A 98 -11.61 -2.84 -16.35
C LYS A 98 -11.27 -3.78 -15.19
N GLU A 99 -11.60 -5.05 -15.35
CA GLU A 99 -11.12 -6.13 -14.49
C GLU A 99 -9.71 -6.56 -14.90
N VAL A 100 -8.83 -6.72 -13.91
CA VAL A 100 -7.43 -7.13 -14.09
C VAL A 100 -7.18 -8.34 -13.20
N GLU A 101 -6.86 -9.46 -13.83
CA GLU A 101 -6.46 -10.70 -13.17
C GLU A 101 -4.98 -10.62 -12.77
N CYS A 102 -4.67 -10.96 -11.52
CA CYS A 102 -3.30 -11.01 -11.01
C CYS A 102 -2.59 -12.29 -11.49
N GLU A 103 -1.30 -12.19 -11.82
CA GLU A 103 -0.52 -13.34 -12.29
C GLU A 103 -0.01 -14.22 -11.14
N ASN A 104 0.34 -13.60 -10.01
CA ASN A 104 1.04 -14.19 -8.87
C ASN A 104 0.21 -14.18 -7.58
N ILE A 105 -1.05 -13.77 -7.64
CA ILE A 105 -2.02 -13.77 -6.53
C ILE A 105 -3.35 -14.28 -7.08
N ASP A 106 -4.08 -15.09 -6.33
CA ASP A 106 -5.39 -15.61 -6.75
C ASP A 106 -6.50 -14.58 -6.50
N LEU A 107 -6.39 -13.43 -7.18
CA LEU A 107 -7.27 -12.29 -7.01
C LEU A 107 -7.45 -11.55 -8.35
N THR A 108 -8.65 -11.02 -8.56
CA THR A 108 -8.95 -10.09 -9.66
C THR A 108 -9.38 -8.77 -9.05
N TYR A 109 -8.85 -7.66 -9.57
CA TYR A 109 -9.19 -6.33 -9.10
C TYR A 109 -9.71 -5.44 -10.22
N VAL A 110 -10.30 -4.32 -9.81
CA VAL A 110 -10.92 -3.36 -10.71
C VAL A 110 -10.02 -2.13 -10.85
N SER A 111 -9.78 -1.69 -12.08
CA SER A 111 -9.01 -0.48 -12.39
C SER A 111 -9.78 0.49 -13.29
N VAL A 112 -9.60 1.77 -13.02
CA VAL A 112 -10.11 2.91 -13.83
C VAL A 112 -8.99 3.60 -14.64
N LEU A 113 -7.75 3.20 -14.39
CA LEU A 113 -6.54 3.77 -15.00
C LEU A 113 -5.80 2.69 -15.77
N HIS A 114 -5.11 3.10 -16.83
CA HIS A 114 -4.22 2.18 -17.52
C HIS A 114 -3.09 1.75 -16.57
N ALA A 115 -2.79 0.45 -16.53
CA ALA A 115 -1.85 -0.16 -15.57
C ALA A 115 -0.44 0.46 -15.62
N SER A 116 -0.07 1.10 -16.73
CA SER A 116 1.25 1.66 -16.98
C SER A 116 1.70 2.73 -15.97
N ILE A 117 0.77 3.44 -15.32
CA ILE A 117 1.11 4.53 -14.37
C ILE A 117 1.75 3.99 -13.09
N LEU A 118 1.31 2.80 -12.63
CA LEU A 118 1.90 2.12 -11.47
C LEU A 118 3.02 1.15 -11.86
N PHE A 119 3.01 0.65 -13.11
CA PHE A 119 3.93 -0.37 -13.62
C PHE A 119 5.41 0.02 -13.54
N SER A 120 5.75 1.29 -13.77
CA SER A 120 7.14 1.77 -13.69
C SER A 120 7.76 1.62 -12.28
N PHE A 121 6.93 1.48 -11.24
CA PHE A 121 7.41 1.47 -9.86
C PHE A 121 7.82 0.09 -9.33
N VAL A 122 7.10 -0.97 -9.68
CA VAL A 122 7.42 -2.31 -9.18
C VAL A 122 8.74 -2.80 -9.76
N VAL A 123 9.01 -2.47 -11.03
CA VAL A 123 10.31 -2.76 -11.67
C VAL A 123 11.45 -2.13 -10.88
N LEU A 124 11.31 -0.87 -10.44
CA LEU A 124 12.33 -0.18 -9.65
C LEU A 124 12.54 -0.80 -8.26
N CYS A 125 11.46 -1.21 -7.57
CA CYS A 125 11.56 -1.93 -6.31
C CYS A 125 12.22 -3.31 -6.49
N CYS A 126 11.87 -4.05 -7.55
CA CYS A 126 12.51 -5.31 -7.90
C CYS A 126 13.99 -5.11 -8.25
N ASP A 127 14.36 -4.05 -8.96
CA ASP A 127 15.76 -3.73 -9.27
C ASP A 127 16.56 -3.44 -7.99
N LEU A 128 15.97 -2.70 -7.03
CA LEU A 128 16.55 -2.49 -5.69
C LEU A 128 16.68 -3.80 -4.91
N VAL A 129 15.65 -4.67 -4.94
CA VAL A 129 15.68 -6.00 -4.30
C VAL A 129 16.78 -6.87 -4.92
N MET A 130 16.90 -6.91 -6.25
CA MET A 130 17.90 -7.70 -6.96
C MET A 130 19.34 -7.19 -6.72
N ASN A 131 19.51 -5.87 -6.59
CA ASN A 131 20.80 -5.28 -6.25
C ASN A 131 21.17 -5.51 -4.77
N CYS A 132 20.22 -5.47 -3.84
CA CYS A 132 20.47 -5.77 -2.42
C CYS A 132 20.65 -7.27 -2.16
N ALA A 133 19.92 -8.14 -2.84
CA ALA A 133 20.02 -9.60 -2.69
C ALA A 133 21.40 -10.15 -3.10
N ARG A 134 22.12 -9.47 -4.01
CA ARG A 134 23.51 -9.83 -4.37
C ARG A 134 24.50 -9.70 -3.20
N CYS A 135 24.18 -8.90 -2.17
CA CYS A 135 25.05 -8.71 -1.01
C CYS A 135 24.82 -9.73 0.13
N PHE A 136 23.70 -10.47 0.11
CA PHE A 136 23.26 -11.29 1.26
C PHE A 136 23.51 -12.80 1.12
N LEU A 137 24.26 -13.24 0.11
CA LEU A 137 24.67 -14.65 -0.05
C LEU A 137 25.58 -15.20 1.07
N ILE A 138 25.72 -14.49 2.20
CA ILE A 138 26.71 -14.78 3.25
C ILE A 138 26.06 -15.29 4.56
N PHE A 139 24.74 -15.13 4.79
CA PHE A 139 24.12 -15.57 6.05
C PHE A 139 22.73 -16.23 5.87
N PRO A 140 22.56 -17.51 6.26
CA PRO A 140 21.29 -18.22 6.18
C PRO A 140 20.52 -18.01 7.50
N ILE A 141 19.91 -16.84 7.68
CA ILE A 141 18.93 -16.66 8.77
C ILE A 141 17.55 -16.57 8.12
N ILE A 142 16.74 -17.60 8.35
CA ILE A 142 15.54 -17.97 7.57
C ILE A 142 14.28 -17.14 7.96
N SER A 143 14.39 -16.16 8.84
CA SER A 143 13.25 -15.47 9.47
C SER A 143 13.20 -13.95 9.28
N VAL A 144 14.11 -13.35 8.52
CA VAL A 144 14.18 -11.89 8.32
C VAL A 144 13.70 -11.54 6.90
N PRO A 145 12.82 -10.53 6.72
CA PRO A 145 12.47 -10.06 5.38
C PRO A 145 13.74 -9.65 4.62
N LEU A 146 13.81 -10.04 3.35
CA LEU A 146 14.90 -9.64 2.47
C LEU A 146 14.97 -8.12 2.34
N LEU A 147 13.80 -7.47 2.35
CA LEU A 147 13.68 -6.03 2.25
C LEU A 147 12.41 -5.54 2.95
N GLY A 148 12.54 -4.48 3.75
CA GLY A 148 11.42 -3.63 4.12
C GLY A 148 11.24 -2.51 3.10
N ALA A 149 10.01 -2.19 2.72
CA ALA A 149 9.72 -1.07 1.83
C ALA A 149 8.50 -0.28 2.31
N GLN A 150 8.53 1.03 2.11
CA GLN A 150 7.38 1.90 2.28
C GLN A 150 6.99 2.47 0.94
N ILE A 151 5.71 2.33 0.62
CA ILE A 151 5.10 2.95 -0.54
C ILE A 151 3.96 3.81 -0.03
N SER A 152 3.83 5.03 -0.53
CA SER A 152 2.65 5.83 -0.22
C SER A 152 2.06 6.51 -1.43
N LEU A 153 0.73 6.54 -1.50
CA LEU A 153 -0.03 7.36 -2.43
C LEU A 153 -0.52 8.60 -1.67
N GLU A 154 -0.09 9.78 -2.10
CA GLU A 154 -0.47 11.05 -1.48
C GLU A 154 -1.28 11.89 -2.47
N PHE A 155 -2.51 12.23 -2.10
CA PHE A 155 -3.34 13.17 -2.83
C PHE A 155 -3.10 14.59 -2.32
N PHE A 156 -2.99 15.53 -3.25
CA PHE A 156 -2.68 16.92 -2.95
C PHE A 156 -3.51 17.88 -3.79
N GLN A 157 -3.45 19.17 -3.42
CA GLN A 157 -4.01 20.28 -4.20
C GLN A 157 -2.89 21.29 -4.44
N ARG A 158 -2.87 21.92 -5.60
CA ARG A 158 -2.01 23.09 -5.83
C ARG A 158 -2.75 24.31 -5.29
N ARG A 159 -2.15 25.00 -4.33
CA ARG A 159 -2.67 26.26 -3.79
C ARG A 159 -1.83 27.42 -4.33
N PRO A 160 -2.37 28.22 -5.28
CA PRO A 160 -1.72 29.45 -5.70
C PRO A 160 -1.57 30.37 -4.48
N ARG A 161 -0.37 30.94 -4.31
CA ARG A 161 -0.12 31.96 -3.29
C ARG A 161 0.09 33.32 -3.97
N PRO A 162 -0.16 34.44 -3.26
CA PRO A 162 0.15 35.76 -3.78
C PRO A 162 1.60 35.84 -4.24
N TRP A 163 1.82 36.43 -5.41
CA TRP A 163 3.17 36.66 -5.94
C TRP A 163 4.00 37.47 -4.92
N PRO A 164 5.28 37.12 -4.65
CA PRO A 164 6.15 36.21 -5.41
C PRO A 164 6.25 34.78 -4.85
N LEU A 165 5.31 34.34 -4.03
CA LEU A 165 5.39 33.02 -3.41
C LEU A 165 5.13 31.90 -4.43
N PRO A 166 5.88 30.78 -4.37
CA PRO A 166 5.65 29.64 -5.24
C PRO A 166 4.29 28.99 -4.95
N VAL A 167 3.73 28.34 -5.96
CA VAL A 167 2.54 27.50 -5.82
C VAL A 167 2.87 26.33 -4.89
N GLU A 168 2.08 26.16 -3.84
CA GLU A 168 2.31 25.13 -2.83
C GLU A 168 1.47 23.88 -3.14
N ALA A 169 2.07 22.70 -3.01
CA ALA A 169 1.35 21.42 -3.05
C ALA A 169 0.95 21.03 -1.63
N VAL A 170 -0.35 21.08 -1.32
CA VAL A 170 -0.88 20.76 0.01
C VAL A 170 -1.53 19.38 -0.02
N ALA A 171 -0.92 18.44 0.69
CA ALA A 171 -1.47 17.10 0.89
C ALA A 171 -2.78 17.17 1.68
N TRP A 172 -3.77 16.38 1.29
CA TRP A 172 -5.05 16.29 2.01
C TRP A 172 -5.44 14.86 2.36
N GLU A 173 -4.78 13.87 1.76
CA GLU A 173 -4.98 12.45 2.06
C GLU A 173 -3.71 11.67 1.70
N ARG A 174 -3.30 10.74 2.55
CA ARG A 174 -2.13 9.89 2.32
C ARG A 174 -2.42 8.45 2.73
N TRP A 175 -2.06 7.52 1.85
CA TRP A 175 -2.20 6.08 2.06
C TRP A 175 -0.83 5.44 2.01
N ILE A 176 -0.42 4.78 3.09
CA ILE A 176 0.91 4.23 3.28
C ILE A 176 0.80 2.71 3.37
N LEU A 177 1.55 2.01 2.53
CA LEU A 177 1.71 0.57 2.52
C LEU A 177 3.14 0.23 2.91
N PHE A 178 3.27 -0.40 4.07
CA PHE A 178 4.51 -1.00 4.55
C PHE A 178 4.58 -2.44 4.05
N LEU A 179 5.71 -2.79 3.44
CA LEU A 179 5.96 -4.08 2.83
C LEU A 179 7.13 -4.76 3.53
N ASP A 180 6.92 -6.02 3.89
CA ASP A 180 7.99 -6.96 4.20
C ASP A 180 8.10 -7.95 3.04
N ILE A 181 9.19 -7.88 2.29
CA ILE A 181 9.41 -8.65 1.06
C ILE A 181 10.32 -9.84 1.36
N PHE A 182 9.89 -11.02 0.93
CA PHE A 182 10.62 -12.26 1.10
C PHE A 182 10.78 -13.01 -0.23
N LYS A 183 11.57 -14.09 -0.22
CA LYS A 183 11.72 -15.00 -1.36
C LYS A 183 11.34 -16.40 -0.90
N ALA A 184 10.39 -17.01 -1.59
CA ALA A 184 9.99 -18.39 -1.31
C ALA A 184 11.09 -19.37 -1.73
N ASN A 185 11.24 -20.44 -0.95
CA ASN A 185 12.24 -21.49 -1.19
C ASN A 185 11.70 -22.66 -2.03
N SER A 186 10.37 -22.77 -2.18
CA SER A 186 9.71 -23.83 -2.96
C SER A 186 8.48 -23.30 -3.72
N TYR A 187 8.07 -24.01 -4.77
CA TYR A 187 6.85 -23.73 -5.51
C TYR A 187 5.58 -24.01 -4.67
N ASP A 188 5.62 -25.02 -3.80
CA ASP A 188 4.49 -25.37 -2.93
C ASP A 188 4.22 -24.31 -1.85
N ASP A 189 5.27 -23.64 -1.35
CA ASP A 189 5.13 -22.48 -0.46
C ASP A 189 4.51 -21.31 -1.22
N LEU A 190 5.00 -21.03 -2.44
CA LEU A 190 4.45 -19.96 -3.26
C LEU A 190 2.96 -20.18 -3.56
N ALA A 191 2.56 -21.40 -3.92
CA ALA A 191 1.17 -21.74 -4.21
C ALA A 191 0.26 -21.46 -3.00
N ARG A 192 0.67 -21.83 -1.78
CA ARG A 192 -0.08 -21.51 -0.56
C ARG A 192 -0.12 -20.02 -0.27
N MET A 193 0.98 -19.31 -0.53
CA MET A 193 1.04 -17.86 -0.36
C MET A 193 0.11 -17.12 -1.32
N ARG A 194 -0.14 -17.62 -2.55
CA ARG A 194 -1.08 -16.98 -3.50
C ARG A 194 -2.47 -16.78 -2.91
N VAL A 195 -3.00 -17.83 -2.26
CA VAL A 195 -4.32 -17.81 -1.63
C VAL A 195 -4.33 -16.91 -0.40
N SER A 196 -3.37 -17.09 0.51
CA SER A 196 -3.33 -16.31 1.76
C SER A 196 -3.07 -14.81 1.52
N VAL A 197 -2.24 -14.47 0.53
CA VAL A 197 -2.03 -13.07 0.13
C VAL A 197 -3.29 -12.51 -0.54
N ALA A 198 -4.02 -13.28 -1.33
CA ALA A 198 -5.28 -12.84 -1.92
C ALA A 198 -6.31 -12.46 -0.84
N GLU A 199 -6.47 -13.30 0.20
CA GLU A 199 -7.34 -13.01 1.34
C GLU A 199 -6.91 -11.74 2.09
N SER A 200 -5.61 -11.61 2.39
CA SER A 200 -5.05 -10.47 3.10
C SER A 200 -5.21 -9.15 2.32
N VAL A 201 -4.92 -9.16 1.01
CA VAL A 201 -5.09 -8.00 0.13
C VAL A 201 -6.57 -7.65 -0.01
N GLY A 202 -7.44 -8.65 -0.13
CA GLY A 202 -8.89 -8.46 -0.16
C GLY A 202 -9.40 -7.75 1.10
N GLU A 203 -8.94 -8.15 2.28
CA GLU A 203 -9.28 -7.49 3.55
C GLU A 203 -8.78 -6.03 3.59
N ILE A 204 -7.55 -5.76 3.11
CA ILE A 204 -7.05 -4.38 2.98
C ILE A 204 -7.95 -3.53 2.08
N VAL A 205 -8.37 -4.07 0.93
CA VAL A 205 -9.27 -3.37 0.01
C VAL A 205 -10.63 -3.11 0.65
N LEU A 206 -11.20 -4.08 1.39
CA LEU A 206 -12.46 -3.88 2.13
C LEU A 206 -12.33 -2.79 3.19
N GLN A 207 -11.23 -2.76 3.93
CA GLN A 207 -10.96 -1.74 4.94
C GLN A 207 -10.71 -0.36 4.32
N LEU A 208 -10.04 -0.31 3.16
CA LEU A 208 -9.91 0.90 2.36
C LEU A 208 -11.30 1.43 1.99
N CYS A 209 -12.18 0.59 1.44
CA CYS A 209 -13.55 0.98 1.10
C CYS A 209 -14.33 1.49 2.32
N SER A 210 -14.20 0.80 3.46
CA SER A 210 -14.80 1.22 4.74
C SER A 210 -14.30 2.59 5.19
N SER A 211 -13.00 2.83 5.05
CA SER A 211 -12.36 4.08 5.47
C SER A 211 -12.77 5.25 4.57
N ILE A 212 -12.81 5.03 3.25
CA ILE A 212 -13.24 6.02 2.26
C ILE A 212 -14.70 6.44 2.48
N ASN A 213 -15.56 5.51 2.91
CA ASN A 213 -16.98 5.77 3.15
C ASN A 213 -17.24 6.59 4.43
N ARG A 214 -16.23 6.86 5.25
CA ARG A 214 -16.37 7.74 6.41
C ARG A 214 -16.37 9.21 5.98
N PRO A 215 -17.06 10.10 6.69
CA PRO A 215 -16.96 11.53 6.42
C PRO A 215 -15.51 12.00 6.52
N GLN A 216 -14.94 12.37 5.39
CA GLN A 216 -13.58 12.90 5.28
C GLN A 216 -13.57 14.12 4.39
N TYR A 217 -12.55 14.96 4.56
CA TYR A 217 -12.36 16.11 3.70
C TYR A 217 -12.13 15.66 2.25
N LEU A 218 -12.85 16.31 1.32
CA LEU A 218 -12.59 16.24 -0.11
C LEU A 218 -12.37 17.66 -0.63
N PRO A 219 -11.49 17.85 -1.64
CA PRO A 219 -11.36 19.13 -2.32
C PRO A 219 -12.72 19.63 -2.83
N LYS A 220 -12.93 20.95 -2.78
CA LYS A 220 -14.11 21.55 -3.41
C LYS A 220 -14.05 21.35 -4.92
N MET A 221 -15.21 21.25 -5.54
CA MET A 221 -15.27 21.14 -6.99
C MET A 221 -14.73 22.42 -7.64
N PRO A 222 -13.72 22.32 -8.52
CA PRO A 222 -13.05 23.49 -9.08
C PRO A 222 -13.86 24.14 -10.22
N THR A 223 -13.58 25.42 -10.48
CA THR A 223 -13.95 26.06 -11.75
C THR A 223 -13.06 25.56 -12.89
N ARG A 224 -13.39 25.93 -14.13
CA ARG A 224 -12.59 25.56 -15.30
C ARG A 224 -11.11 25.98 -15.17
N THR A 225 -10.84 27.15 -14.60
CA THR A 225 -9.48 27.69 -14.44
C THR A 225 -8.71 27.03 -13.30
N GLU A 226 -9.42 26.51 -12.29
CA GLU A 226 -8.83 25.85 -11.12
C GLU A 226 -8.72 24.32 -11.28
N LEU A 227 -9.25 23.76 -12.37
CA LEU A 227 -9.33 22.31 -12.59
C LEU A 227 -7.97 21.62 -12.42
N SER A 228 -6.92 22.19 -13.01
CA SER A 228 -5.55 21.66 -12.96
C SER A 228 -4.88 21.80 -11.59
N ASN A 229 -5.50 22.51 -10.64
CA ASN A 229 -5.05 22.60 -9.26
C ASN A 229 -5.58 21.46 -8.39
N VAL A 230 -6.61 20.74 -8.85
CA VAL A 230 -7.30 19.69 -8.08
C VAL A 230 -7.20 18.34 -8.78
N PHE A 231 -7.32 18.29 -10.11
CA PHE A 231 -7.34 17.07 -10.90
C PHE A 231 -6.21 17.04 -11.94
N ASP A 232 -5.75 15.85 -12.29
CA ASP A 232 -4.83 15.64 -13.41
C ASP A 232 -5.60 15.57 -14.73
N SER A 233 -5.35 16.54 -15.60
CA SER A 233 -5.99 16.65 -16.92
C SER A 233 -5.22 15.96 -18.05
N ASN A 234 -4.05 15.36 -17.77
CA ASN A 234 -3.17 14.80 -18.81
C ASN A 234 -3.61 13.41 -19.28
N LEU A 235 -4.50 12.75 -18.56
CA LEU A 235 -5.00 11.42 -18.90
C LEU A 235 -6.16 11.53 -19.89
N SER A 236 -6.26 10.61 -20.85
CA SER A 236 -7.27 10.69 -21.91
C SER A 236 -8.68 10.33 -21.43
N ASP A 237 -8.79 9.34 -20.56
CA ASP A 237 -10.05 8.61 -20.32
C ASP A 237 -10.65 8.84 -18.93
N CYS A 238 -9.87 9.39 -18.00
CA CYS A 238 -10.29 9.68 -16.64
C CYS A 238 -9.59 10.93 -16.11
N GLN A 239 -10.05 11.41 -14.96
CA GLN A 239 -9.50 12.57 -14.29
C GLN A 239 -9.33 12.27 -12.78
N PRO A 240 -8.19 11.70 -12.37
CA PRO A 240 -7.87 11.49 -10.96
C PRO A 240 -7.60 12.83 -10.27
N TYR A 241 -7.85 12.88 -8.96
CA TYR A 241 -7.27 13.94 -8.13
C TYR A 241 -5.76 13.96 -8.32
N LEU A 242 -5.11 15.12 -8.16
CA LEU A 242 -3.66 15.18 -8.19
C LEU A 242 -3.08 14.27 -7.10
N PHE A 243 -2.23 13.34 -7.53
CA PHE A 243 -1.58 12.39 -6.64
C PHE A 243 -0.09 12.29 -6.97
N LYS A 244 0.68 11.83 -6.00
CA LYS A 244 2.05 11.40 -6.19
C LYS A 244 2.28 10.08 -5.46
N VAL A 245 3.14 9.24 -6.04
CA VAL A 245 3.61 8.01 -5.39
C VAL A 245 4.96 8.31 -4.76
N CYS A 246 5.05 8.24 -3.43
CA CYS A 246 6.29 8.36 -2.67
C CYS A 246 6.79 6.98 -2.23
N ARG A 247 8.11 6.84 -2.15
CA ARG A 247 8.81 5.55 -2.17
C ARG A 247 10.01 5.64 -1.25
N VAL A 248 10.09 4.79 -0.24
CA VAL A 248 11.21 4.80 0.72
C VAL A 248 11.61 3.35 1.01
N PRO A 249 12.83 2.91 0.65
CA PRO A 249 13.33 1.63 1.14
C PRO A 249 13.53 1.70 2.65
N ILE A 250 13.03 0.71 3.38
CA ILE A 250 13.17 0.61 4.83
C ILE A 250 14.26 -0.43 5.12
N ARG A 251 15.23 -0.09 5.96
CA ARG A 251 16.23 -1.07 6.39
C ARG A 251 15.56 -2.19 7.19
N PRO A 252 15.91 -3.48 6.98
CA PRO A 252 15.45 -4.56 7.84
C PRO A 252 15.80 -4.22 9.30
N GLY A 253 14.79 -4.19 10.18
CA GLY A 253 14.92 -3.80 11.60
C GLY A 253 14.31 -2.44 11.99
N TRP A 254 13.79 -1.65 11.05
CA TRP A 254 13.08 -0.39 11.37
C TRP A 254 11.58 -0.55 11.66
N CYS A 255 10.96 -1.67 11.25
CA CYS A 255 9.57 -1.96 11.60
C CYS A 255 9.39 -2.18 13.11
N ASP A 256 10.44 -2.60 13.83
CA ASP A 256 10.42 -2.79 15.29
C ASP A 256 10.39 -1.48 16.08
N VAL A 257 10.76 -0.35 15.46
CA VAL A 257 10.75 0.98 16.09
C VAL A 257 9.33 1.57 16.12
N TYR A 258 8.44 1.13 15.23
CA TYR A 258 7.03 1.56 15.24
C TYR A 258 6.11 0.64 16.04
N SER A 259 6.57 -0.55 16.41
CA SER A 259 5.83 -1.52 17.24
C SER A 259 6.18 -1.44 18.73
N GLY A 260 7.22 -0.69 19.12
CA GLY A 260 7.62 -0.51 20.53
C GLY A 260 8.03 0.91 20.86
N ASN A 261 7.39 1.48 21.89
CA ASN A 261 7.67 2.77 22.56
C ASN A 261 7.01 4.03 21.97
N PHE A 262 5.69 4.15 22.19
CA PHE A 262 5.17 5.38 22.78
C PHE A 262 4.84 5.09 24.24
N ARG A 263 5.77 5.42 25.14
CA ARG A 263 5.45 5.79 26.53
C ARG A 263 5.56 7.30 26.63
#